data_AF-A0A925IPT5-F1
#
_entry.id   AF-A0A925IPT5-F1
#
_cell.length_a   1.000
_cell.length_b   1.000
_cell.length_c   1.000
_cell.angle_alpha   90.00
_cell.angle_beta   90.00
_cell.angle_gamma   90.00
#
_symmetry.space_group_name_H-M   'P 1'
#
loop_
_entity.id
_entity.type
_entity.pdbx_description
1 polymer ?
#
loop_
_entity_poly.entity_id
_entity_poly.type
_entity_poly.pdbx_seq_one_letter_code
_entity_poly.pdbx_strand_id
1 'polypeptide(L)'
;MSAIVQLLEFLSQPVQEAFPPTPEEVELLQIIQHQLPQEEQVRLEELRDRCEWGELTQAEHQELIHSEDLLEQQTAHRLEALIHLAKLKNVEHQHSYEYRKASRAAP
;
A
#
# COMPACT_ATOMS: atom_id res chain seq x y z
N MET A 1 -33.13 4.65 6.65
CA MET A 1 -31.84 4.49 7.36
C MET A 1 -30.77 5.26 6.60
N SER A 2 -29.89 5.99 7.29
CA SER A 2 -28.85 6.83 6.66
C SER A 2 -27.71 5.98 6.11
N ALA A 3 -27.15 6.34 4.95
CA ALA A 3 -25.99 5.66 4.34
C ALA A 3 -24.77 5.60 5.29
N ILE A 4 -24.63 6.59 6.18
CA ILE A 4 -23.57 6.65 7.18
C ILE A 4 -23.75 5.53 8.22
N VAL A 5 -24.99 5.23 8.62
CA VAL A 5 -25.29 4.16 9.58
C VAL A 5 -24.97 2.80 8.98
N GLN A 6 -25.29 2.60 7.70
CA GLN A 6 -24.96 1.36 6.97
C GLN A 6 -23.46 1.17 6.78
N LEU A 7 -22.72 2.24 6.50
CA LEU A 7 -21.25 2.18 6.39
C LEU A 7 -20.60 1.87 7.73
N LEU A 8 -21.05 2.51 8.82
CA LEU A 8 -20.53 2.23 10.17
C LEU A 8 -20.86 0.80 10.62
N GLU A 9 -22.03 0.28 10.27
CA GLU A 9 -22.43 -1.10 10.56
C GLU A 9 -21.67 -2.13 9.71
N PHE A 10 -21.26 -1.75 8.50
CA PHE A 10 -20.38 -2.57 7.66
C PHE A 10 -18.94 -2.59 8.20
N LEU A 11 -18.40 -1.43 8.59
CA LEU A 11 -17.05 -1.30 9.15
C LEU A 11 -16.93 -1.88 10.57
N SER A 12 -18.05 -2.00 11.30
CA SER A 12 -18.09 -2.64 12.61
C SER A 12 -18.17 -4.17 12.53
N GLN A 13 -18.36 -4.74 11.32
CA GLN A 13 -18.25 -6.18 11.17
C GLN A 13 -16.80 -6.60 11.45
N PRO A 14 -16.57 -7.57 12.34
CA PRO A 14 -15.25 -8.13 12.52
C PRO A 14 -14.81 -8.71 11.18
N VAL A 15 -13.68 -8.22 10.66
CA VAL A 15 -12.99 -8.83 9.54
C VAL A 15 -12.81 -10.30 9.92
N GLN A 16 -13.50 -11.21 9.22
CA GLN A 16 -13.40 -12.65 9.49
C GLN A 16 -11.92 -13.02 9.57
N GLU A 17 -11.55 -13.65 10.69
CA GLU A 17 -10.18 -13.92 11.13
C GLU A 17 -9.19 -14.08 9.97
N ALA A 18 -8.54 -12.98 9.60
CA ALA A 18 -7.32 -13.06 8.82
C ALA A 18 -6.29 -13.69 9.75
N PHE A 19 -5.66 -14.77 9.30
CA PHE A 19 -4.48 -15.30 9.98
C PHE A 19 -3.53 -14.14 10.27
N PRO A 20 -2.93 -14.09 11.48
CA PRO A 20 -1.98 -13.04 11.79
C PRO A 20 -0.90 -13.02 10.71
N PRO A 21 -0.53 -11.83 10.20
CA PRO A 21 0.38 -11.76 9.07
C PRO A 21 1.71 -12.42 9.43
N THR A 22 2.25 -13.18 8.47
CA THR A 22 3.58 -13.76 8.65
C THR A 22 4.62 -12.65 8.74
N PRO A 23 5.83 -12.90 9.29
CA PRO A 23 6.89 -11.89 9.33
C PRO A 23 7.18 -11.28 7.94
N GLU A 24 7.15 -12.09 6.89
CA GLU A 24 7.32 -11.64 5.50
C GLU A 24 6.17 -10.73 5.05
N GLU A 25 4.93 -11.04 5.42
CA GLU A 25 3.79 -10.17 5.15
C GLU A 25 3.87 -8.84 5.91
N VAL A 26 4.37 -8.86 7.15
CA VAL A 26 4.59 -7.65 7.96
C VAL A 26 5.62 -6.74 7.28
N GLU A 27 6.74 -7.28 6.80
CA GLU A 27 7.76 -6.52 6.07
C GLU A 27 7.19 -5.90 4.78
N LEU A 28 6.45 -6.68 3.99
CA LEU A 28 5.80 -6.18 2.78
C LEU A 28 4.78 -5.08 3.10
N LEU A 29 3.99 -5.24 4.16
CA LEU A 29 3.03 -4.23 4.61
C LEU A 29 3.71 -2.95 5.09
N GLN A 30 4.90 -3.03 5.68
CA GLN A 30 5.67 -1.84 6.05
C GLN A 30 6.14 -1.08 4.80
N ILE A 31 6.63 -1.78 3.78
CA ILE A 31 7.00 -1.16 2.49
C ILE A 31 5.78 -0.51 1.84
N ILE A 32 4.63 -1.19 1.85
CA ILE A 32 3.40 -0.69 1.22
C ILE A 32 2.87 0.57 1.91
N GLN A 33 2.96 0.61 3.24
CA GLN A 33 2.47 1.72 4.05
C GLN A 33 3.48 2.86 4.18
N HIS A 34 4.71 2.68 3.68
CA HIS A 34 5.70 3.73 3.68
C HIS A 34 5.21 4.89 2.80
N GLN A 35 5.08 6.07 3.41
CA GLN A 35 4.71 7.32 2.77
C GLN A 35 5.84 8.31 2.96
N LEU A 36 5.95 9.27 2.05
CA LEU A 36 6.82 10.42 2.25
C LEU A 36 6.48 11.12 3.58
N PRO A 37 7.50 11.58 4.32
CA PRO A 37 7.30 12.51 5.42
C PRO A 37 6.48 13.72 4.97
N GLN A 38 5.61 14.21 5.85
CA GLN A 38 4.71 15.32 5.52
C GLN A 38 5.46 16.59 5.07
N GLU A 39 6.62 16.87 5.66
CA GLU A 39 7.45 18.02 5.31
C GLU A 39 7.98 17.91 3.87
N GLU A 40 8.42 16.72 3.46
CA GLU A 40 8.89 16.46 2.10
C GLU A 40 7.74 16.54 1.09
N GLN A 41 6.56 16.05 1.46
CA GLN A 41 5.36 16.17 0.64
C GLN A 41 4.95 17.62 0.41
N VAL A 42 4.91 18.44 1.46
CA VAL A 42 4.60 19.88 1.36
C VAL A 42 5.63 20.58 0.47
N ARG A 43 6.92 20.33 0.68
CA ARG A 43 7.99 20.91 -0.14
C ARG A 43 7.83 20.55 -1.63
N LEU A 44 7.50 19.30 -1.92
CA LEU A 44 7.28 18.86 -3.29
C LEU A 44 6.07 19.54 -3.93
N GLU A 45 4.96 19.68 -3.19
CA GLU A 45 3.77 20.40 -3.66
C GLU A 45 4.09 21.87 -3.96
N GLU A 46 4.83 22.56 -3.09
CA GLU A 46 5.29 23.94 -3.35
C GLU A 46 6.16 24.07 -4.61
N LEU A 47 7.07 23.11 -4.82
CA LEU A 47 7.94 23.10 -5.99
C LEU A 47 7.14 22.86 -7.28
N ARG A 48 6.16 21.96 -7.26
CA ARG A 48 5.26 21.71 -8.40
C ARG A 48 4.48 22.96 -8.76
N ASP A 49 3.84 23.59 -7.77
CA ASP A 49 3.07 24.81 -7.97
C ASP A 49 3.94 25.91 -8.60
N ARG A 50 5.11 26.19 -8.02
CA ARG A 50 6.02 27.21 -8.56
C ARG A 50 6.61 26.85 -9.92
N CYS A 51 6.75 25.56 -10.24
CA CYS A 51 7.17 25.11 -11.55
C CYS A 51 6.15 25.50 -12.62
N GLU A 52 4.85 25.37 -12.32
CA GLU A 52 3.78 25.75 -13.25
C GLU A 52 3.82 27.25 -13.60
N TRP A 53 4.21 28.09 -12.63
CA TRP A 53 4.40 29.53 -12.82
C TRP A 53 5.76 29.92 -13.42
N GLY A 54 6.66 28.96 -13.63
CA GLY A 54 8.02 29.22 -14.13
C GLY A 54 8.91 29.99 -13.14
N GLU A 55 8.61 29.89 -11.84
CA GLU A 55 9.28 30.64 -10.76
C GLU A 55 10.38 29.85 -10.04
N LEU A 56 10.71 28.66 -10.56
CA LEU A 56 11.79 27.85 -9.99
C LEU A 56 13.15 28.35 -10.46
N THR A 57 14.07 28.42 -9.50
CA THR A 57 15.49 28.53 -9.82
C THR A 57 16.00 27.20 -10.40
N GLN A 58 17.17 27.23 -11.04
CA GLN A 58 17.79 26.01 -11.55
C GLN A 58 18.01 24.96 -10.45
N ALA A 59 18.39 25.38 -9.25
CA ALA A 59 18.59 24.47 -8.12
C ALA A 59 17.28 23.81 -7.69
N GLU A 60 16.19 24.58 -7.62
CA GLU A 60 14.87 24.06 -7.26
C GLU A 60 14.28 23.15 -8.35
N HIS A 61 14.59 23.42 -9.63
CA HIS A 61 14.26 22.48 -10.71
C HIS A 61 14.96 21.13 -10.54
N GLN A 62 16.24 21.13 -10.14
CA GLN A 62 16.96 19.88 -9.87
C GLN A 62 16.40 19.16 -8.64
N GLU A 63 16.03 19.92 -7.60
CA GLU A 63 15.35 19.39 -6.40
C GLU A 63 14.01 18.73 -6.76
N LEU A 64 13.22 19.37 -7.62
CA LEU A 64 11.95 18.83 -8.09
C LEU A 64 12.16 17.53 -8.88
N ILE A 65 13.07 17.51 -9.86
CA ILE A 65 13.38 16.31 -10.64
C ILE A 65 13.81 15.16 -9.72
N HIS A 66 14.72 15.43 -8.78
CA HIS A 66 15.19 14.42 -7.86
C HIS A 66 14.06 13.85 -6.99
N SER A 67 13.19 14.72 -6.47
CA SER A 67 12.06 14.31 -5.65
C SER A 67 11.05 13.47 -6.43
N GLU A 68 10.78 13.80 -7.69
CA GLU A 68 9.92 13.00 -8.58
C GLU A 68 10.53 11.62 -8.87
N ASP A 69 11.83 11.56 -9.18
CA ASP A 69 12.53 10.29 -9.42
C ASP A 69 12.46 9.35 -8.20
N LEU A 70 12.60 9.90 -7.00
CA LEU A 70 12.46 9.14 -5.75
C LEU A 70 11.04 8.61 -5.56
N LEU A 71 10.03 9.42 -5.87
CA LEU A 71 8.63 9.00 -5.80
C LEU A 71 8.29 7.88 -6.78
N GLU A 72 8.81 7.94 -8.00
CA GLU A 72 8.64 6.88 -8.98
C GLU A 72 9.26 5.57 -8.49
N GLN A 73 10.47 5.61 -7.94
CA GLN A 73 11.14 4.45 -7.36
C GLN A 73 10.36 3.86 -6.18
N GLN A 74 9.91 4.71 -5.25
CA GLN A 74 9.08 4.26 -4.12
C GLN A 74 7.76 3.65 -4.60
N THR A 75 7.14 4.23 -5.63
CA THR A 75 5.92 3.69 -6.23
C THR A 75 6.16 2.31 -6.85
N ALA A 76 7.27 2.13 -7.56
CA ALA A 76 7.67 0.84 -8.11
C ALA A 76 7.88 -0.20 -7.00
N HIS A 77 8.65 0.11 -5.97
CA HIS A 77 8.86 -0.80 -4.83
C HIS A 77 7.56 -1.18 -4.12
N ARG A 78 6.64 -0.21 -3.94
CA ARG A 78 5.31 -0.48 -3.37
C ARG A 78 4.49 -1.41 -4.25
N LEU A 79 4.51 -1.23 -5.57
CA LEU A 79 3.82 -2.11 -6.51
C LEU A 79 4.39 -3.53 -6.46
N GLU A 80 5.72 -3.67 -6.42
CA GLU A 80 6.38 -4.97 -6.26
C GLU A 80 5.98 -5.65 -4.95
N ALA A 81 5.97 -4.91 -3.84
CA ALA A 81 5.53 -5.43 -2.54
C ALA A 81 4.06 -5.86 -2.55
N LEU A 82 3.17 -5.10 -3.19
CA LEU A 82 1.76 -5.47 -3.38
C LEU A 82 1.61 -6.76 -4.20
N ILE A 83 2.35 -6.88 -5.30
CA ILE A 83 2.36 -8.09 -6.12
C ILE A 83 2.85 -9.29 -5.30
N HIS A 84 3.88 -9.10 -4.48
CA HIS A 84 4.42 -10.16 -3.63
C HIS A 84 3.40 -10.58 -2.56
N LEU A 85 2.81 -9.63 -1.85
CA LEU A 85 1.79 -9.89 -0.84
C LEU A 85 0.57 -10.61 -1.44
N ALA A 86 0.13 -10.20 -2.63
CA ALA A 86 -0.95 -10.87 -3.34
C ALA A 86 -0.63 -12.32 -3.72
N LYS A 87 0.64 -12.62 -4.07
CA LYS A 87 1.09 -14.00 -4.32
C LYS A 87 1.05 -14.83 -3.04
N LEU A 88 1.57 -14.31 -1.93
CA LEU A 88 1.56 -15.01 -0.64
C LEU A 88 0.14 -15.36 -0.20
N LYS A 89 -0.79 -14.40 -0.27
CA LYS A 89 -2.20 -14.64 0.08
C LYS A 89 -2.88 -15.64 -0.87
N ASN A 90 -2.60 -15.60 -2.17
CA ASN A 90 -3.15 -16.60 -3.10
C ASN A 90 -2.62 -18.01 -2.85
N VAL A 91 -1.33 -18.16 -2.50
CA VAL A 91 -0.72 -19.45 -2.14
C VAL A 91 -1.29 -19.98 -0.81
N GLU A 92 -1.48 -19.10 0.18
CA GLU A 92 -2.12 -19.44 1.46
C GLU A 92 -3.56 -19.93 1.23
N HIS A 93 -4.33 -19.25 0.38
CA HIS A 93 -5.69 -19.67 0.02
C HIS A 93 -5.71 -21.07 -0.64
N GLN A 94 -4.78 -21.37 -1.55
CA GLN A 94 -4.64 -22.69 -2.18
C GLN A 94 -4.31 -23.79 -1.17
N HIS A 95 -3.34 -23.57 -0.29
CA HIS A 95 -3.00 -24.53 0.76
C HIS A 95 -4.16 -24.75 1.73
N SER A 96 -4.87 -23.68 2.14
CA SER A 96 -6.05 -23.82 3.03
C SER A 96 -7.21 -24.60 2.39
N TYR A 97 -7.33 -24.58 1.07
CA TYR A 97 -8.36 -25.30 0.33
C TYR A 97 -8.04 -26.80 0.25
N GLU A 98 -6.80 -27.16 -0.08
CA GLU A 98 -6.34 -28.55 -0.15
C GLU A 98 -6.41 -29.24 1.23
N TYR A 99 -6.01 -28.54 2.31
CA TYR A 99 -6.15 -29.07 3.68
C TYR A 99 -7.61 -29.31 4.08
N ARG A 100 -8.53 -28.38 3.74
CA ARG A 100 -9.96 -28.54 4.03
C ARG A 100 -10.61 -29.65 3.21
N LYS A 101 -10.19 -29.83 1.96
CA LYS A 101 -10.65 -30.92 1.08
C LYS A 101 -10.16 -32.28 1.57
N ALA A 102 -8.88 -32.39 1.97
CA ALA A 102 -8.31 -33.62 2.53
C ALA A 102 -8.97 -34.02 3.86
N SER A 103 -9.25 -33.05 4.73
CA SER A 103 -9.91 -33.29 6.03
C SER A 103 -11.39 -33.69 5.90
N ARG A 104 -12.09 -33.23 4.84
CA ARG A 104 -13.46 -33.69 4.50
C ARG A 104 -13.51 -35.05 3.78
N ALA A 105 -12.39 -35.54 3.28
CA ALA A 105 -12.29 -36.83 2.58
C ALA A 105 -11.81 -37.98 3.47
N ALA A 106 -11.48 -37.71 4.74
CA ALA A 106 -11.19 -38.74 5.73
C ALA A 106 -12.51 -39.39 6.22
N PRO A 107 -12.59 -40.73 6.30
CA PRO A 107 -13.81 -41.47 6.66
C PRO A 107 -14.21 -41.35 8.14
#